data_AF-A0AAJ7TLK8-F1
#
_entry.id   AF-A0AAJ7TLK8-F1
#
_cell.length_a   1.000
_cell.length_b   1.000
_cell.length_c   1.000
_cell.angle_alpha   90.00
_cell.angle_beta   90.00
_cell.angle_gamma   90.00
#
_symmetry.space_group_name_H-M   'P 1'
#
loop_
_entity.id
_entity.type
_entity.pdbx_description
1 polymer ?
#
loop_
_entity_poly.entity_id
_entity_poly.type
_entity_poly.pdbx_seq_one_letter_code
_entity_poly.pdbx_strand_id
1 'polypeptide(L)'
;MESHSSAGRDAEEGDLGNPGPPIQPQEDQGSSRPQREVRLTQRALESYDAEKQDLDARIQRAWDRVEADISEAANASDTVASIHRAIQRVKVSSSSYKLLANKYISLLMKMKTDEGLEGVRTQENFLELLDDNVQAVIQDAIDRVEGLRETRSQHSVSSRSTTRSKGSAHSKTSSTSMAAAQARAAAEAANARIAYMAEEEAMLIEKARIQEEANIATAAAWRKA
;
A
#
# COMPACT_ATOMS: atom_id res chain seq x y z
N MET A 1 -6.12 -77.65 -55.00
CA MET A 1 -6.68 -76.45 -55.66
C MET A 1 -6.35 -75.27 -54.79
N GLU A 2 -5.65 -74.32 -55.40
CA GLU A 2 -5.08 -73.11 -54.80
C GLU A 2 -6.14 -72.25 -54.11
N SER A 3 -5.74 -71.53 -53.05
CA SER A 3 -6.29 -70.22 -52.68
C SER A 3 -5.48 -69.58 -51.53
N HIS A 4 -4.85 -68.43 -51.83
CA HIS A 4 -4.79 -67.14 -51.10
C HIS A 4 -4.70 -67.13 -49.55
N SER A 5 -4.00 -66.23 -48.84
CA SER A 5 -3.23 -65.01 -49.11
C SER A 5 -2.71 -64.49 -47.75
N SER A 6 -1.72 -63.58 -47.79
CA SER A 6 -1.56 -62.41 -46.91
C SER A 6 -0.58 -62.44 -45.72
N ALA A 7 0.58 -61.81 -45.98
CA ALA A 7 1.14 -60.62 -45.30
C ALA A 7 1.79 -60.69 -43.90
N GLY A 8 3.00 -60.09 -43.84
CA GLY A 8 3.63 -59.43 -42.67
C GLY A 8 4.76 -60.25 -42.04
N ARG A 9 6.05 -59.98 -42.32
CA ARG A 9 7.02 -59.15 -41.53
C ARG A 9 7.26 -59.73 -40.12
N ASP A 10 8.49 -60.04 -39.70
CA ASP A 10 9.56 -59.10 -39.40
C ASP A 10 10.96 -59.72 -39.50
N ALA A 11 11.95 -58.89 -39.84
CA ALA A 11 13.35 -59.25 -40.06
C ALA A 11 14.23 -58.98 -38.82
N GLU A 12 15.27 -59.81 -38.75
CA GLU A 12 16.25 -60.01 -37.69
C GLU A 12 17.14 -58.82 -37.31
N GLU A 13 17.38 -58.71 -36.01
CA GLU A 13 18.66 -58.92 -35.30
C GLU A 13 20.01 -58.55 -35.96
N GLY A 14 20.84 -57.84 -35.17
CA GLY A 14 22.29 -57.99 -35.14
C GLY A 14 23.11 -56.70 -35.32
N ASP A 15 23.76 -56.20 -34.25
CA ASP A 15 25.23 -56.10 -34.11
C ASP A 15 25.65 -55.14 -32.96
N LEU A 16 26.66 -55.55 -32.19
CA LEU A 16 27.21 -54.87 -31.01
C LEU A 16 28.37 -53.95 -31.43
N GLY A 17 28.21 -52.63 -31.30
CA GLY A 17 29.28 -51.68 -31.66
C GLY A 17 29.25 -50.33 -30.92
N ASN A 18 30.16 -50.19 -29.94
CA ASN A 18 30.79 -48.97 -29.42
C ASN A 18 29.99 -48.05 -28.45
N PRO A 19 30.43 -47.85 -27.18
CA PRO A 19 29.91 -46.78 -26.34
C PRO A 19 30.42 -45.43 -26.86
N GLY A 20 29.50 -44.54 -27.23
CA GLY A 20 29.82 -43.16 -27.61
C GLY A 20 30.56 -42.40 -26.49
N PRO A 21 31.28 -41.32 -26.82
CA PRO A 21 32.07 -40.55 -25.85
C PRO A 21 31.18 -39.99 -24.72
N PRO A 22 31.74 -39.76 -23.51
CA PRO A 22 30.97 -39.34 -22.36
C PRO A 22 30.24 -38.02 -22.63
N ILE A 23 28.97 -37.96 -22.23
CA ILE A 23 28.15 -36.75 -22.22
C ILE A 23 28.91 -35.70 -21.39
N GLN A 24 29.58 -34.78 -22.07
CA GLN A 24 30.09 -33.58 -21.44
C GLN A 24 28.87 -32.73 -21.06
N PRO A 25 28.83 -32.16 -19.84
CA PRO A 25 27.83 -31.16 -19.51
C PRO A 25 27.97 -30.03 -20.51
N GLN A 26 26.93 -29.78 -21.32
CA GLN A 26 26.83 -28.54 -22.08
C GLN A 26 26.90 -27.41 -21.07
N GLU A 27 28.06 -26.75 -21.02
CA GLU A 27 28.16 -25.41 -20.48
C GLU A 27 27.11 -24.58 -21.21
N ASP A 28 26.09 -24.14 -20.46
CA ASP A 28 25.09 -23.20 -20.88
C ASP A 28 25.83 -21.91 -21.22
N GLN A 29 26.35 -21.84 -22.45
CA GLN A 29 26.83 -20.61 -23.05
C GLN A 29 25.62 -19.69 -23.08
N GLY A 30 25.55 -18.86 -22.04
CA GLY A 30 24.50 -17.90 -21.79
C GLY A 30 24.11 -17.25 -23.09
N SER A 31 22.99 -17.70 -23.63
CA SER A 31 22.30 -16.99 -24.69
C SER A 31 21.80 -15.71 -24.04
N SER A 32 22.68 -14.71 -23.99
CA SER A 32 22.34 -13.32 -23.75
C SER A 32 21.52 -12.86 -24.96
N ARG A 33 20.31 -13.41 -25.09
CA ARG A 33 19.28 -12.87 -25.96
C ARG A 33 19.16 -11.41 -25.55
N PRO A 34 19.47 -10.45 -26.44
CA PRO A 34 19.28 -9.05 -26.12
C PRO A 34 17.82 -8.90 -25.70
N GLN A 35 17.61 -8.35 -24.49
CA GLN A 35 16.26 -7.96 -24.07
C GLN A 35 15.71 -7.11 -25.21
N ARG A 36 14.66 -7.59 -25.89
CA ARG A 36 13.96 -6.78 -26.88
C ARG A 36 13.45 -5.56 -26.13
N GLU A 37 14.05 -4.40 -26.39
CA GLU A 37 13.44 -3.12 -26.05
C GLU A 37 12.08 -3.08 -26.74
N VAL A 38 11.03 -3.33 -25.96
CA VAL A 38 9.66 -3.16 -26.42
C VAL A 38 9.44 -1.66 -26.48
N ARG A 39 9.72 -1.05 -27.63
CA ARG A 39 9.31 0.34 -27.88
C ARG A 39 7.79 0.35 -27.96
N LEU A 40 7.16 0.88 -26.93
CA LEU A 40 5.71 1.09 -26.90
C LEU A 40 5.32 2.00 -28.06
N THR A 41 4.27 1.63 -28.77
CA THR A 41 3.69 2.53 -29.78
C THR A 41 3.20 3.81 -29.12
N GLN A 42 3.23 4.94 -29.81
CA GLN A 42 2.80 6.23 -29.24
C GLN A 42 1.38 6.18 -28.66
N ARG A 43 0.46 5.46 -29.32
CA ARG A 43 -0.90 5.21 -28.82
C ARG A 43 -0.93 4.40 -27.51
N ALA A 44 0.00 3.46 -27.33
CA ALA A 44 0.11 2.70 -26.08
C ALA A 44 0.66 3.56 -24.94
N LEU A 45 1.57 4.50 -25.25
CA LEU A 45 2.06 5.48 -24.29
C LEU A 45 0.95 6.45 -23.85
N GLU A 46 0.21 7.03 -24.80
CA GLU A 46 -0.93 7.90 -24.51
C GLU A 46 -2.02 7.20 -23.68
N SER A 47 -2.30 5.93 -23.98
CA SER A 47 -3.25 5.13 -23.21
C SER A 47 -2.74 4.84 -21.80
N TYR A 48 -1.43 4.64 -21.64
CA TYR A 48 -0.80 4.43 -20.34
C TYR A 48 -0.88 5.70 -19.49
N ASP A 49 -0.52 6.85 -20.05
CA ASP A 49 -0.54 8.14 -19.35
C ASP A 49 -1.96 8.52 -18.91
N ALA A 50 -2.96 8.27 -19.77
CA ALA A 50 -4.36 8.48 -19.42
C ALA A 50 -4.82 7.56 -18.27
N GLU A 51 -4.43 6.27 -18.28
CA GLU A 51 -4.74 5.35 -17.18
C GLU A 51 -4.01 5.75 -15.89
N LYS A 52 -2.76 6.19 -15.99
CA LYS A 52 -1.97 6.68 -14.85
C LYS A 52 -2.65 7.89 -14.20
N GLN A 53 -3.04 8.88 -14.99
CA GLN A 53 -3.74 10.07 -14.49
C GLN A 53 -5.09 9.75 -13.83
N ASP A 54 -5.89 8.84 -14.40
CA ASP A 54 -7.15 8.39 -13.77
C ASP A 54 -6.87 7.74 -12.41
N LEU A 55 -5.89 6.84 -12.34
CA LEU A 55 -5.54 6.14 -11.11
C LEU A 55 -4.95 7.09 -10.06
N ASP A 56 -4.10 8.03 -10.44
CA ASP A 56 -3.56 9.07 -9.56
C ASP A 56 -4.70 9.84 -8.87
N ALA A 57 -5.65 10.34 -9.65
CA ALA A 57 -6.79 11.08 -9.13
C ALA A 57 -7.69 10.23 -8.23
N ARG A 58 -7.85 8.93 -8.51
CA ARG A 58 -8.67 8.02 -7.72
C ARG A 58 -7.98 7.60 -6.42
N ILE A 59 -6.67 7.41 -6.45
CA ILE A 59 -5.85 7.12 -5.27
C ILE A 59 -5.90 8.29 -4.31
N GLN A 60 -5.71 9.52 -4.80
CA GLN A 60 -5.79 10.71 -3.96
C GLN A 60 -7.14 10.82 -3.26
N ARG A 61 -8.25 10.70 -4.00
CA ARG A 61 -9.59 10.73 -3.40
C ARG A 61 -9.85 9.59 -2.41
N ALA A 62 -9.27 8.42 -2.65
CA ALA A 62 -9.38 7.30 -1.73
C ALA A 62 -8.60 7.56 -0.45
N TRP A 63 -7.42 8.19 -0.55
CA TRP A 63 -6.61 8.61 0.59
C TRP A 63 -7.33 9.67 1.43
N ASP A 64 -7.80 10.75 0.80
CA ASP A 64 -8.53 11.82 1.49
C ASP A 64 -9.74 11.26 2.27
N ARG A 65 -10.40 10.24 1.71
CA ARG A 65 -11.51 9.56 2.37
C ARG A 65 -11.09 8.73 3.57
N VAL A 66 -9.96 8.02 3.47
CA VAL A 66 -9.39 7.28 4.60
C VAL A 66 -9.02 8.24 5.73
N GLU A 67 -8.36 9.36 5.42
CA GLU A 67 -7.99 10.37 6.42
C GLU A 67 -9.23 10.96 7.12
N ALA A 68 -10.28 11.23 6.36
CA ALA A 68 -11.55 11.70 6.89
C ALA A 68 -12.20 10.67 7.83
N ASP A 69 -12.24 9.39 7.43
CA ASP A 69 -12.82 8.32 8.26
C ASP A 69 -11.97 8.05 9.52
N ILE A 70 -10.64 8.13 9.42
CA ILE A 70 -9.71 8.03 10.57
C ILE A 70 -9.96 9.18 11.54
N SER A 71 -10.04 10.40 11.02
CA SER A 71 -10.33 11.60 11.82
C SER A 71 -11.70 11.50 12.49
N GLU A 72 -12.70 10.96 11.80
CA GLU A 72 -14.02 10.71 12.38
C GLU A 72 -13.96 9.65 13.49
N ALA A 73 -13.20 8.57 13.31
CA ALA A 73 -13.03 7.53 14.32
C ALA A 73 -12.36 8.05 15.59
N ALA A 74 -11.32 8.88 15.45
CA ALA A 74 -10.66 9.54 16.58
C ALA A 74 -11.63 10.45 17.35
N ASN A 75 -12.57 11.11 16.65
CA ASN A 75 -13.55 12.03 17.24
C ASN A 75 -14.93 11.40 17.50
N ALA A 76 -15.08 10.09 17.32
CA ALA A 76 -16.35 9.41 17.51
C ALA A 76 -16.88 9.63 18.94
N SER A 77 -18.19 9.76 19.11
CA SER A 77 -18.79 9.84 20.45
C SER A 77 -18.43 8.60 21.29
N ASP A 78 -18.32 8.77 22.61
CA ASP A 78 -18.00 7.69 23.58
C ASP A 78 -19.19 6.73 23.81
N THR A 79 -19.75 6.23 22.70
CA THR A 79 -20.72 5.15 22.68
C THR A 79 -20.14 4.00 21.87
N VAL A 80 -20.27 2.79 22.39
CA VAL A 80 -19.76 1.56 21.73
C VAL A 80 -20.28 1.42 20.29
N ALA A 81 -21.52 1.85 20.03
CA ALA A 81 -22.10 1.80 18.69
C ALA A 81 -21.49 2.84 17.73
N SER A 82 -21.19 4.06 18.21
CA SER A 82 -20.54 5.10 17.39
C SER A 82 -19.12 4.70 17.04
N ILE A 83 -18.35 4.24 18.04
CA ILE A 83 -16.97 3.79 17.85
C ILE A 83 -16.93 2.63 16.83
N HIS A 84 -17.79 1.62 17.00
CA HIS A 84 -17.86 0.51 16.04
C HIS A 84 -18.18 0.97 14.61
N ARG A 85 -19.14 1.88 14.44
CA ARG A 85 -19.48 2.38 13.09
C ARG A 85 -18.32 3.12 12.44
N ALA A 86 -17.63 3.97 13.20
CA ALA A 86 -16.49 4.70 12.68
C ALA A 86 -15.34 3.76 12.28
N ILE A 87 -15.04 2.75 13.11
CA ILE A 87 -14.04 1.72 12.77
C ILE A 87 -14.43 0.90 11.53
N GLN A 88 -15.71 0.58 11.35
CA GLN A 88 -16.16 -0.11 10.14
C GLN A 88 -15.96 0.76 8.89
N ARG A 89 -16.18 2.08 8.99
CA ARG A 89 -15.88 2.99 7.88
C ARG A 89 -14.39 3.00 7.53
N VAL A 90 -13.51 3.17 8.53
CA VAL A 90 -12.05 3.10 8.36
C VAL A 90 -11.61 1.81 7.68
N LYS A 91 -12.18 0.66 8.07
CA LYS A 91 -11.86 -0.64 7.43
C LYS A 91 -12.28 -0.70 5.96
N VAL A 92 -13.45 -0.14 5.62
CA VAL A 92 -13.96 -0.15 4.24
C VAL A 92 -13.16 0.80 3.36
N SER A 93 -12.88 2.01 3.82
CA SER A 93 -12.11 2.98 3.04
C SER A 93 -10.66 2.56 2.87
N SER A 94 -10.00 2.06 3.91
CA SER A 94 -8.62 1.56 3.80
C SER A 94 -8.50 0.37 2.85
N SER A 95 -9.43 -0.59 2.91
CA SER A 95 -9.48 -1.71 1.96
C SER A 95 -9.66 -1.24 0.51
N SER A 96 -10.48 -0.21 0.30
CA SER A 96 -10.72 0.38 -1.02
C SER A 96 -9.47 1.08 -1.56
N TYR A 97 -8.77 1.83 -0.71
CA TYR A 97 -7.48 2.44 -1.05
C TYR A 97 -6.45 1.38 -1.43
N LYS A 98 -6.29 0.33 -0.60
CA LYS A 98 -5.34 -0.76 -0.86
C LYS A 98 -5.57 -1.43 -2.22
N LEU A 99 -6.83 -1.65 -2.59
CA LEU A 99 -7.16 -2.23 -3.89
C LEU A 99 -6.70 -1.33 -5.05
N LEU A 100 -6.93 -0.01 -4.93
CA LEU A 100 -6.52 0.96 -5.94
C LEU A 100 -5.00 1.11 -6.02
N ALA A 101 -4.33 1.21 -4.87
CA ALA A 101 -2.87 1.30 -4.78
C ALA A 101 -2.21 0.08 -5.44
N ASN A 102 -2.69 -1.14 -5.17
CA ASN A 102 -2.17 -2.35 -5.83
C ASN A 102 -2.38 -2.35 -7.35
N LYS A 103 -3.53 -1.85 -7.83
CA LYS A 103 -3.78 -1.68 -9.27
C LYS A 103 -2.78 -0.69 -9.88
N TYR A 104 -2.48 0.39 -9.17
CA TYR A 104 -1.55 1.42 -9.63
C TYR A 104 -0.10 0.95 -9.61
N ILE A 105 0.35 0.26 -8.56
CA ILE A 105 1.65 -0.43 -8.52
C ILE A 105 1.81 -1.37 -9.71
N SER A 106 0.76 -2.15 -10.01
CA SER A 106 0.75 -3.04 -11.18
C SER A 106 0.86 -2.30 -12.51
N LEU A 107 0.32 -1.07 -12.61
CA LEU A 107 0.47 -0.22 -13.79
C LEU A 107 1.92 0.30 -13.89
N LEU A 108 2.47 0.84 -12.81
CA LEU A 108 3.85 1.35 -12.76
C LEU A 108 4.89 0.28 -13.13
N MET A 109 4.73 -0.94 -12.61
CA MET A 109 5.61 -2.07 -12.91
C MET A 109 5.61 -2.51 -14.38
N LYS A 110 4.55 -2.21 -15.16
CA LYS A 110 4.49 -2.58 -16.59
C LYS A 110 5.48 -1.80 -17.45
N MET A 111 5.78 -0.55 -17.07
CA MET A 111 6.68 0.31 -17.84
C MET A 111 8.16 0.01 -17.59
N LYS A 112 8.50 -0.60 -16.44
CA LYS A 112 9.88 -0.89 -16.02
C LYS A 112 10.83 0.30 -16.18
N THR A 113 10.31 1.50 -15.96
CA THR A 113 11.09 2.75 -15.93
C THR A 113 11.55 3.00 -14.49
N ASP A 114 12.65 3.74 -14.35
CA ASP A 114 13.14 4.14 -13.02
C ASP A 114 12.09 4.97 -12.27
N GLU A 115 11.36 5.84 -12.98
CA GLU A 115 10.22 6.60 -12.44
C GLU A 115 9.09 5.68 -11.96
N GLY A 116 8.80 4.60 -12.70
CA GLY A 116 7.81 3.61 -12.30
C GLY A 116 8.25 2.85 -11.04
N LEU A 117 9.52 2.48 -10.93
CA LEU A 117 10.06 1.80 -9.75
C LEU A 117 10.05 2.71 -8.51
N GLU A 118 10.37 3.99 -8.67
CA GLU A 118 10.29 4.95 -7.57
C GLU A 118 8.84 5.15 -7.13
N GLY A 119 7.91 5.32 -8.08
CA GLY A 119 6.48 5.40 -7.78
C GLY A 119 5.93 4.15 -7.07
N VAL A 120 6.46 2.96 -7.37
CA VAL A 120 6.10 1.72 -6.64
C VAL A 120 6.54 1.83 -5.19
N ARG A 121 7.79 2.20 -4.92
CA ARG A 121 8.30 2.36 -3.55
C ARG A 121 7.48 3.37 -2.75
N THR A 122 7.17 4.52 -3.36
CA THR A 122 6.31 5.54 -2.74
C THR A 122 4.96 4.94 -2.34
N GLN A 123 4.32 4.16 -3.21
CA GLN A 123 3.02 3.56 -2.93
C GLN A 123 3.10 2.43 -1.89
N GLU A 124 4.17 1.65 -1.89
CA GLU A 124 4.43 0.65 -0.84
C GLU A 124 4.60 1.32 0.53
N ASN A 125 5.35 2.42 0.61
CA ASN A 125 5.49 3.20 1.84
C ASN A 125 4.15 3.75 2.34
N PHE A 126 3.29 4.25 1.43
CA PHE A 126 1.94 4.71 1.82
C PHE A 126 1.05 3.57 2.32
N LEU A 127 1.17 2.37 1.74
CA LEU A 127 0.44 1.19 2.21
C LEU A 127 0.87 0.76 3.61
N GLU A 128 2.17 0.83 3.92
CA GLU A 128 2.69 0.57 5.26
C GLU A 128 2.19 1.61 6.27
N LEU A 129 2.32 2.91 5.93
CA LEU A 129 1.81 4.00 6.77
C LEU A 129 0.30 3.91 7.02
N LEU A 130 -0.46 3.50 6.00
CA LEU A 130 -1.89 3.26 6.13
C LEU A 130 -2.17 2.17 7.18
N ASP A 131 -1.43 1.07 7.13
CA ASP A 131 -1.65 -0.06 8.03
C ASP A 131 -1.33 0.30 9.47
N ASP A 132 -0.22 1.01 9.70
CA ASP A 132 0.14 1.50 11.03
C ASP A 132 -0.95 2.43 11.60
N ASN A 133 -1.42 3.39 10.80
CA ASN A 133 -2.45 4.34 11.23
C ASN A 133 -3.80 3.64 11.50
N VAL A 134 -4.23 2.76 10.60
CA VAL A 134 -5.49 2.00 10.76
C VAL A 134 -5.40 1.11 11.99
N GLN A 135 -4.27 0.45 12.22
CA GLN A 135 -4.07 -0.39 13.40
C GLN A 135 -4.09 0.44 14.70
N ALA A 136 -3.41 1.59 14.72
CA ALA A 136 -3.42 2.50 15.86
C ALA A 136 -4.84 2.99 16.22
N VAL A 137 -5.62 3.39 15.21
CA VAL A 137 -7.01 3.83 15.38
C VAL A 137 -7.92 2.70 15.87
N ILE A 138 -7.73 1.49 15.35
CA ILE A 138 -8.48 0.31 15.81
C ILE A 138 -8.13 -0.01 17.27
N GLN A 139 -6.86 0.06 17.65
CA GLN A 139 -6.43 -0.21 19.02
C GLN A 139 -6.98 0.83 20.01
N ASP A 140 -6.87 2.12 19.69
CA ASP A 140 -7.48 3.20 20.50
C ASP A 140 -8.99 2.98 20.68
N ALA A 141 -9.69 2.57 19.62
CA ALA A 141 -11.11 2.26 19.70
C ALA A 141 -11.42 1.05 20.59
N ILE A 142 -10.55 0.03 20.61
CA ILE A 142 -10.68 -1.12 21.52
C ILE A 142 -10.55 -0.64 22.97
N ASP A 143 -9.50 0.11 23.28
CA ASP A 143 -9.21 0.61 24.63
C ASP A 143 -10.36 1.51 25.14
N ARG A 144 -10.90 2.37 24.27
CA ARG A 144 -12.08 3.21 24.58
C ARG A 144 -13.32 2.39 24.87
N VAL A 145 -13.58 1.32 24.10
CA VAL A 145 -14.71 0.42 24.34
C VAL A 145 -14.56 -0.35 25.65
N GLU A 146 -13.35 -0.79 25.99
CA GLU A 146 -13.05 -1.46 27.25
C GLU A 146 -13.27 -0.52 28.45
N GLY A 147 -12.76 0.71 28.40
CA GLY A 147 -13.01 1.72 29.45
C GLY A 147 -14.50 2.04 29.66
N LEU A 148 -15.29 2.05 28.58
CA LEU A 148 -16.74 2.22 28.67
C LEU A 148 -17.45 1.02 29.34
N ARG A 149 -16.92 -0.20 29.19
CA ARG A 149 -17.46 -1.40 29.85
C ARG A 149 -17.15 -1.40 31.34
N GLU A 150 -15.93 -1.02 31.73
CA GLU A 150 -15.50 -0.95 33.12
C GLU A 150 -16.28 0.11 33.91
N THR A 151 -16.49 1.30 33.34
CA THR A 151 -17.28 2.36 33.99
C THR A 151 -18.76 1.95 34.16
N ARG A 152 -19.32 1.23 33.19
CA ARG A 152 -20.71 0.72 33.27
C ARG A 152 -20.88 -0.37 34.34
N SER A 153 -19.90 -1.25 34.51
CA SER A 153 -19.96 -2.31 35.53
C SER A 153 -19.84 -1.75 36.95
N GLN A 154 -19.07 -0.67 37.16
CA GLN A 154 -18.98 0.00 38.47
C GLN A 154 -20.26 0.75 38.88
N HIS A 155 -21.06 1.24 37.91
CA HIS A 155 -22.34 1.90 38.20
C HIS A 155 -23.49 0.92 38.50
N SER A 156 -23.32 -0.38 38.29
CA SER A 156 -24.38 -1.39 38.47
C SER A 156 -24.44 -1.99 39.89
N VAL A 157 -23.57 -1.56 40.80
CA VAL A 157 -23.53 -2.00 42.21
C VAL A 157 -23.57 -0.81 43.17
N SER A 158 -24.62 0.00 43.10
CA SER A 158 -24.98 0.88 44.21
C SER A 158 -26.48 1.07 44.30
N SER A 159 -27.13 0.08 44.87
CA SER A 159 -28.41 0.28 45.55
C SER A 159 -28.41 -0.65 46.75
N ARG A 160 -28.40 -0.03 47.94
CA ARG A 160 -28.55 -0.59 49.29
C ARG A 160 -27.27 -0.67 50.13
N SER A 161 -26.87 0.47 50.69
CA SER A 161 -26.52 0.55 52.11
C SER A 161 -26.55 2.00 52.58
N THR A 162 -27.42 2.28 53.55
CA THR A 162 -27.45 3.53 54.30
C THR A 162 -26.45 3.45 55.44
N THR A 163 -25.36 4.22 55.39
CA THR A 163 -24.66 4.67 56.60
C THR A 163 -23.88 5.96 56.32
N ARG A 164 -24.11 6.95 57.20
CA ARG A 164 -23.41 8.24 57.26
C ARG A 164 -21.89 8.03 57.34
N SER A 165 -21.15 8.67 56.44
CA SER A 165 -19.77 9.08 56.71
C SER A 165 -19.54 10.50 56.19
N LYS A 166 -19.09 11.36 57.11
CA LYS A 166 -18.50 12.66 56.83
C LYS A 166 -17.08 12.42 56.32
N GLY A 167 -16.69 13.04 55.21
CA GLY A 167 -15.32 12.99 54.72
C GLY A 167 -15.18 13.78 53.42
N SER A 168 -14.53 14.93 53.52
CA SER A 168 -14.33 15.93 52.47
C SER A 168 -13.35 15.48 51.37
N ALA A 169 -13.56 16.08 50.19
CA ALA A 169 -12.86 16.07 48.90
C ALA A 169 -11.34 15.75 48.87
N HIS A 170 -10.89 15.11 47.78
CA HIS A 170 -9.98 15.69 46.76
C HIS A 170 -9.99 14.88 45.44
N SER A 171 -9.79 15.59 44.34
CA SER A 171 -9.98 15.25 42.93
C SER A 171 -9.08 14.12 42.39
N LYS A 172 -9.69 13.10 41.76
CA LYS A 172 -9.04 12.17 40.83
C LYS A 172 -9.21 12.66 39.38
N THR A 173 -8.81 13.88 39.10
CA THR A 173 -8.34 14.21 37.76
C THR A 173 -6.91 13.67 37.63
N SER A 174 -6.44 13.36 36.42
CA SER A 174 -4.99 13.27 36.08
C SER A 174 -4.34 11.90 35.80
N SER A 175 -5.00 10.94 35.15
CA SER A 175 -4.25 9.96 34.33
C SER A 175 -4.78 9.85 32.90
N THR A 176 -6.08 9.62 32.74
CA THR A 176 -6.75 9.56 31.44
C THR A 176 -6.69 10.90 30.68
N SER A 177 -6.80 12.03 31.39
CA SER A 177 -6.68 13.36 30.79
C SER A 177 -5.26 13.66 30.30
N MET A 178 -4.24 13.12 30.98
CA MET A 178 -2.84 13.28 30.56
C MET A 178 -2.49 12.39 29.37
N ALA A 179 -2.97 11.14 29.36
CA ALA A 179 -2.78 10.24 28.23
C ALA A 179 -3.43 10.79 26.95
N ALA A 180 -4.66 11.31 27.06
CA ALA A 180 -5.34 11.97 25.94
C ALA A 180 -4.61 13.23 25.45
N ALA A 181 -4.02 14.01 26.36
CA ALA A 181 -3.22 15.18 25.98
C ALA A 181 -1.89 14.78 25.29
N GLN A 182 -1.24 13.71 25.76
CA GLN A 182 -0.03 13.17 25.11
C GLN A 182 -0.32 12.59 23.72
N ALA A 183 -1.43 11.87 23.54
CA ALA A 183 -1.83 11.33 22.24
C ALA A 183 -2.07 12.46 21.22
N ARG A 184 -2.74 13.55 21.65
CA ARG A 184 -2.95 14.73 20.79
C ARG A 184 -1.63 15.41 20.41
N ALA A 185 -0.72 15.59 21.37
CA ALA A 185 0.59 16.18 21.09
C ALA A 185 1.44 15.31 20.14
N ALA A 186 1.35 13.98 20.27
CA ALA A 186 2.04 13.05 19.37
C ALA A 186 1.47 13.10 17.93
N ALA A 187 0.15 13.16 17.80
CA ALA A 187 -0.52 13.30 16.49
C ALA A 187 -0.17 14.64 15.81
N GLU A 188 -0.14 15.73 16.57
CA GLU A 188 0.24 17.05 16.06
C GLU A 188 1.71 17.09 15.61
N ALA A 189 2.61 16.42 16.35
CA ALA A 189 4.00 16.26 15.95
C ALA A 189 4.18 15.39 14.70
N ALA A 190 3.37 14.34 14.52
CA ALA A 190 3.37 13.51 13.32
C ALA A 190 2.88 14.30 12.10
N ASN A 191 1.79 15.06 12.24
CA ASN A 191 1.27 15.93 11.19
C ASN A 191 2.27 17.00 10.77
N ALA A 192 3.01 17.58 11.72
CA ALA A 192 4.07 18.55 11.42
C ALA A 192 5.23 17.93 10.60
N ARG A 193 5.58 16.67 10.87
CA ARG A 193 6.60 15.94 10.07
C ARG A 193 6.10 15.65 8.67
N ILE A 194 4.84 15.24 8.52
CA ILE A 194 4.23 14.99 7.21
C ILE A 194 4.19 16.28 6.40
N ALA A 195 3.77 17.40 7.00
CA ALA A 195 3.76 18.70 6.34
C ALA A 195 5.16 19.14 5.89
N TYR A 196 6.19 18.93 6.72
CA TYR A 196 7.58 19.23 6.37
C TYR A 196 8.07 18.38 5.19
N MET A 197 7.81 17.07 5.20
CA MET A 197 8.20 16.20 4.08
C MET A 197 7.46 16.56 2.79
N ALA A 198 6.17 16.90 2.87
CA ALA A 198 5.40 17.36 1.72
C ALA A 198 5.93 18.69 1.14
N GLU A 199 6.39 19.61 2.00
CA GLU A 199 7.01 20.87 1.58
C GLU A 199 8.39 20.63 0.94
N GLU A 200 9.18 19.69 1.46
CA GLU A 200 10.46 19.29 0.89
C GLU A 200 10.29 18.64 -0.50
N GLU A 201 9.30 17.76 -0.66
CA GLU A 201 8.95 17.17 -1.96
C GLU A 201 8.47 18.22 -2.97
N ALA A 202 7.61 19.16 -2.56
CA ALA A 202 7.18 20.27 -3.42
C ALA A 202 8.36 21.13 -3.90
N MET A 203 9.35 21.36 -3.03
CA MET A 203 10.56 22.10 -3.38
C MET A 203 11.43 21.35 -4.40
N LEU A 204 11.54 20.02 -4.26
CA LEU A 204 12.26 19.18 -5.22
C LEU A 204 11.60 19.16 -6.60
N ILE A 205 10.26 19.09 -6.64
CA ILE A 205 9.48 19.18 -7.88
C ILE A 205 9.71 20.53 -8.56
N GLU A 206 9.63 21.65 -7.82
CA GLU A 206 9.86 22.98 -8.40
C GLU A 206 11.31 23.15 -8.89
N LYS A 207 12.29 22.61 -8.16
CA LYS A 207 13.69 22.62 -8.59
C LYS A 207 13.89 21.83 -9.90
N ALA A 208 13.23 20.68 -10.04
CA ALA A 208 13.26 19.90 -11.27
C ALA A 208 12.62 20.66 -12.44
N ARG A 209 11.48 21.34 -12.20
CA ARG A 209 10.80 22.20 -13.19
C ARG A 209 11.70 23.32 -13.71
N ILE A 210 12.35 24.05 -12.80
CA ILE A 210 13.29 25.13 -13.16
C ILE A 210 14.47 24.59 -13.97
N GLN A 211 14.97 23.40 -13.62
CA GLN A 211 16.09 22.80 -14.33
C GLN A 211 15.70 22.31 -15.74
N GLU A 212 14.48 21.79 -15.90
CA GLU A 212 13.94 21.44 -17.20
C GLU A 212 13.73 22.68 -18.09
N GLU A 213 13.18 23.77 -17.55
CA GLU A 213 13.07 25.05 -18.27
C GLU A 213 14.44 25.59 -18.71
N ALA A 214 15.46 25.49 -17.85
CA ALA A 214 16.83 25.88 -18.18
C ALA A 214 17.44 25.00 -19.29
N ASN A 215 17.17 23.70 -19.27
CA ASN A 215 17.60 22.76 -20.32
C ASN A 215 16.90 23.02 -21.67
N ILE A 216 15.60 23.36 -21.64
CA ILE A 216 14.85 23.75 -22.84
C ILE A 216 15.37 25.08 -23.40
N ALA A 217 15.61 26.07 -22.54
CA ALA A 217 16.12 27.38 -22.93
C ALA A 217 17.54 27.29 -23.53
N THR A 218 18.42 26.49 -22.93
CA THR A 218 19.73 26.21 -23.51
C THR A 218 19.57 25.48 -24.85
N ALA A 219 18.84 24.37 -24.94
CA ALA A 219 18.61 23.66 -26.20
C ALA A 219 18.03 24.56 -27.32
N ALA A 220 17.16 25.53 -26.97
CA ALA A 220 16.63 26.51 -27.90
C ALA A 220 17.69 27.54 -28.37
N ALA A 221 18.63 27.93 -27.50
CA ALA A 221 19.76 28.79 -27.86
C ALA A 221 20.74 28.10 -28.83
N TRP A 222 21.00 26.80 -28.63
CA TRP A 222 21.84 26.00 -29.54
C TRP A 222 21.20 25.74 -30.91
N ARG A 223 19.88 25.84 -31.05
CA ARG A 223 19.17 25.71 -32.35
C ARG A 223 19.10 27.03 -33.14
N LYS A 224 19.43 28.17 -32.54
CA LYS A 224 19.41 29.50 -33.18
C LYS A 224 20.80 30.03 -33.54
N ALA A 225 21.87 29.35 -33.12
CA ALA A 225 23.25 29.60 -33.54
C ALA A 225 23.59 28.72 -34.75
#